data_AF-A0A426Y9B4-F1
#
_entry.id   AF-A0A426Y9B4-F1
#
_cell.length_a   1.000
_cell.length_b   1.000
_cell.length_c   1.000
_cell.angle_alpha   90.00
_cell.angle_beta   90.00
_cell.angle_gamma   90.00
#
_symmetry.space_group_name_H-M   'P 1'
#
loop_
_entity.id
_entity.type
_entity.pdbx_description
1 polymer ?
#
loop_
_entity_poly.entity_id
_entity_poly.type
_entity_poly.pdbx_seq_one_letter_code
_entity_poly.pdbx_strand_id
1 'polypeptide(L)'
;MYVKSCSNSVELYKYWTLLCRQYPTADRQSILSKGFTEGVIPFSLRFQFLDTANFGGFCQAGGDLRKVCTVQANCCGSAEEKVRGLRSLMQDWNKYRSLSMEEKEGGGFSWSSTSGCKQ
;
A
#
# COMPACT_ATOMS: atom_id res chain seq x y z
N MET A 1 2.57 -0.29 4.82
CA MET A 1 2.78 0.15 6.21
C MET A 1 4.28 0.33 6.43
N TYR A 2 4.72 1.47 6.95
CA TYR A 2 6.09 1.68 7.43
C TYR A 2 6.07 1.70 8.95
N VAL A 3 6.99 1.00 9.60
CA VAL A 3 7.13 0.99 11.05
C VAL A 3 8.61 1.07 11.40
N LYS A 4 8.96 2.05 12.23
CA LYS A 4 10.33 2.16 12.76
C LYS A 4 10.55 1.10 13.84
N SER A 5 11.63 0.34 13.71
CA SER A 5 12.01 -0.67 14.69
C SER A 5 12.31 -0.04 16.05
N CYS A 6 11.57 -0.47 17.07
CA CYS A 6 11.75 -0.12 18.48
C CYS A 6 11.00 -1.15 19.37
N SER A 7 11.30 -1.17 20.67
CA SER A 7 10.60 -2.04 21.64
C SER A 7 9.08 -1.87 21.58
N ASN A 8 8.57 -0.64 21.51
CA ASN A 8 7.13 -0.37 21.41
C ASN A 8 6.51 -0.94 20.12
N SER A 9 7.24 -0.92 18.99
CA SER A 9 6.74 -1.51 17.75
C SER A 9 6.62 -3.03 17.82
N VAL A 10 7.52 -3.70 18.56
CA VAL A 10 7.44 -5.15 18.80
C VAL A 10 6.20 -5.48 19.63
N GLU A 11 5.95 -4.73 20.70
CA GLU A 11 4.78 -4.93 21.55
C GLU A 11 3.46 -4.63 20.81
N LEU A 12 3.44 -3.61 19.95
CA LEU A 12 2.31 -3.35 19.03
C LEU A 12 1.99 -4.59 18.18
N TYR A 13 2.98 -5.21 17.55
CA TYR A 13 2.75 -6.37 16.68
C TYR A 13 2.23 -7.58 17.47
N LYS A 14 2.74 -7.82 18.69
CA LYS A 14 2.22 -8.87 19.58
C LYS A 14 0.75 -8.63 19.91
N TYR A 15 0.41 -7.41 20.34
CA TYR A 15 -0.95 -7.04 20.69
C TYR A 15 -1.91 -7.10 19.50
N TRP A 16 -1.52 -6.54 18.36
CA TRP A 16 -2.32 -6.59 17.13
C TRP A 16 -2.57 -8.02 16.66
N THR A 17 -1.58 -8.92 16.82
CA THR A 17 -1.76 -10.36 16.53
C THR A 17 -2.82 -10.99 17.43
N LEU A 18 -2.85 -10.64 18.72
CA LEU A 18 -3.88 -11.11 19.65
C LEU A 18 -5.27 -10.61 19.25
N LEU A 19 -5.41 -9.33 18.90
CA LEU A 19 -6.67 -8.77 18.40
C LEU A 19 -7.14 -9.47 17.12
N CYS A 20 -6.25 -9.73 16.18
CA CYS A 20 -6.59 -10.47 14.95
C CYS A 20 -7.12 -11.88 15.24
N ARG A 21 -6.65 -12.54 16.31
CA ARG A 21 -7.16 -13.85 16.75
C ARG A 21 -8.53 -13.75 17.41
N GLN A 22 -8.79 -12.67 18.14
CA GLN A 22 -10.06 -12.43 18.82
C GLN A 22 -11.18 -12.03 17.83
N TYR A 23 -10.82 -11.35 16.74
CA TYR A 23 -11.74 -10.90 15.70
C TYR A 23 -11.39 -11.52 14.33
N PRO A 24 -11.52 -12.84 14.16
CA PRO A 24 -11.03 -13.54 12.96
C PRO A 24 -11.79 -13.17 11.68
N THR A 25 -13.00 -12.61 11.80
CA THR A 25 -13.83 -12.18 10.66
C THR A 25 -13.60 -10.72 10.26
N ALA A 26 -12.92 -9.93 11.09
CA ALA A 26 -12.62 -8.53 10.79
C ALA A 26 -11.33 -8.41 9.98
N ASP A 27 -11.30 -7.45 9.05
CA ASP A 27 -10.08 -7.18 8.29
C ASP A 27 -8.99 -6.60 9.20
N ARG A 28 -7.74 -6.97 8.95
CA ARG A 28 -6.62 -6.60 9.81
C ARG A 28 -6.41 -5.09 9.90
N GLN A 29 -6.74 -4.36 8.83
CA GLN A 29 -6.56 -2.91 8.77
C GLN A 29 -7.58 -2.18 9.64
N SER A 30 -8.84 -2.61 9.67
CA SER A 30 -9.86 -2.06 10.55
C SER A 30 -9.59 -2.37 12.02
N ILE A 31 -9.10 -3.58 12.34
CA ILE A 31 -8.67 -3.92 13.71
C ILE A 31 -7.59 -2.95 14.19
N LEU A 32 -6.56 -2.72 13.36
CA LEU A 32 -5.47 -1.81 13.70
C LEU A 32 -5.96 -0.36 13.82
N SER A 33 -6.79 0.08 12.86
CA SER A 33 -7.38 1.42 12.83
C SER A 33 -8.18 1.70 14.09
N LYS A 34 -9.11 0.80 14.45
CA LYS A 34 -9.92 0.91 15.68
C LYS A 34 -9.05 0.93 16.92
N GLY A 35 -8.04 0.06 16.99
CA GLY A 35 -7.12 0.02 18.13
C GLY A 35 -6.42 1.36 18.39
N PHE A 36 -6.04 2.10 17.33
CA PHE A 36 -5.45 3.43 17.47
C PHE A 36 -6.50 4.52 17.72
N THR A 37 -7.65 4.50 17.03
CA THR A 37 -8.68 5.55 17.16
C THR A 37 -9.42 5.48 18.49
N GLU A 38 -9.63 4.30 19.04
CA GLU A 38 -10.30 4.06 20.32
C GLU A 38 -9.31 4.10 21.51
N GLY A 39 -8.01 4.32 21.26
CA GLY A 39 -6.98 4.41 22.30
C GLY A 39 -6.69 3.09 23.01
N VAL A 40 -7.10 1.97 22.43
CA VAL A 40 -6.95 0.62 23.02
C VAL A 40 -5.51 0.11 22.89
N ILE A 41 -4.72 0.66 21.96
CA ILE A 41 -3.29 0.37 21.83
C ILE A 41 -2.53 1.12 22.95
N PRO A 42 -1.95 0.41 23.94
CA PRO A 42 -1.43 1.02 25.17
C PRO A 42 -0.01 1.60 25.02
N PHE A 43 0.56 1.57 23.81
CA PHE A 43 1.96 1.92 23.59
C PHE A 43 2.09 3.37 23.11
N SER A 44 3.07 4.09 23.67
CA SER A 44 3.44 5.43 23.20
C SER A 44 4.08 5.35 21.81
N LEU A 45 3.23 5.36 20.79
CA LEU A 45 3.57 5.33 19.37
C LEU A 45 2.92 6.51 18.67
N ARG A 46 3.68 7.14 17.77
CA ARG A 46 3.09 8.10 16.82
C ARG A 46 2.51 7.30 15.66
N PHE A 47 1.22 7.50 15.40
CA PHE A 47 0.52 6.86 14.31
C PHE A 47 -0.06 7.94 13.38
N GLN A 48 -0.01 7.67 12.07
CA GLN A 48 -0.57 8.55 11.06
C GLN A 48 -1.26 7.71 9.99
N PHE A 49 -2.51 8.04 9.70
CA PHE A 49 -3.17 7.55 8.49
C PHE A 49 -2.61 8.31 7.28
N LEU A 50 -2.19 7.55 6.27
CA LEU A 50 -1.71 8.12 5.02
C LEU A 50 -2.88 8.18 4.04
N ASP A 51 -2.97 9.28 3.30
CA ASP A 51 -3.99 9.48 2.29
C ASP A 51 -3.82 8.47 1.15
N THR A 52 -4.83 7.62 0.95
CA THR A 52 -4.85 6.55 -0.05
C THR A 52 -4.77 7.08 -1.47
N ALA A 53 -5.07 8.35 -1.73
CA ALA A 53 -4.86 8.98 -3.04
C ALA A 53 -3.38 8.98 -3.49
N ASN A 54 -2.44 8.86 -2.55
CA ASN A 54 -1.00 8.78 -2.84
C ASN A 54 -0.49 7.34 -3.00
N PHE A 55 -1.37 6.34 -2.87
CA PHE A 55 -1.02 4.92 -2.94
C PHE A 55 -1.73 4.25 -4.12
N GLY A 56 -0.98 3.42 -4.84
CA GLY A 56 -1.51 2.46 -5.81
C GLY A 56 -1.07 1.04 -5.47
N GLY A 57 -1.59 0.06 -6.20
CA GLY A 57 -1.12 -1.33 -6.08
C GLY A 57 -1.14 -2.04 -7.43
N PHE A 58 -0.33 -3.09 -7.58
CA PHE A 58 -0.32 -3.87 -8.83
C PHE A 58 -1.68 -4.53 -9.13
N CYS A 59 -2.43 -4.93 -8.10
CA CYS A 59 -3.77 -5.50 -8.24
C CYS A 59 -4.89 -4.49 -8.00
N GLN A 60 -4.52 -3.24 -7.75
CA GLN A 60 -5.41 -2.10 -7.60
C GLN A 60 -4.78 -0.95 -8.38
N ALA A 61 -4.69 -1.13 -9.70
CA ALA A 61 -4.07 -0.17 -10.62
C ALA A 61 -4.85 1.15 -10.76
N GLY A 62 -5.88 1.35 -9.93
CA GLY A 62 -6.64 2.58 -9.82
C GLY A 62 -5.90 3.64 -9.00
N GLY A 63 -6.08 4.90 -9.38
CA GLY A 63 -5.48 6.05 -8.72
C GLY A 63 -5.05 7.11 -9.72
N ASP A 64 -5.05 8.37 -9.29
CA ASP A 64 -4.53 9.45 -10.11
C ASP A 64 -3.00 9.33 -10.17
N LEU A 65 -2.48 8.95 -11.34
CA LEU A 65 -1.04 8.82 -11.61
C LEU A 65 -0.24 10.09 -11.29
N ARG A 66 -0.89 11.26 -11.24
CA ARG A 66 -0.28 12.53 -10.82
C ARG A 66 -0.03 12.60 -9.31
N LYS A 67 -0.76 11.80 -8.52
CA LYS A 67 -0.74 11.81 -7.05
C LYS A 67 -0.06 10.58 -6.46
N VAL A 68 -0.12 9.43 -7.13
CA VAL A 68 0.47 8.19 -6.61
C VAL A 68 1.98 8.33 -6.46
N CYS A 69 2.48 8.22 -5.22
CA CYS A 69 3.91 8.25 -4.90
C CYS A 69 4.42 6.91 -4.36
N THR A 70 3.52 6.01 -3.94
CA THR A 70 3.89 4.68 -3.41
C THR A 70 3.06 3.60 -4.09
N VAL A 71 3.72 2.57 -4.62
CA VAL A 71 3.05 1.42 -5.23
C VAL A 71 3.28 0.16 -4.39
N GLN A 72 2.20 -0.55 -4.11
CA GLN A 72 2.22 -1.78 -3.32
C GLN A 72 2.24 -3.03 -4.21
N ALA A 73 3.11 -3.99 -3.85
CA ALA A 73 3.27 -5.28 -4.52
C ALA A 73 2.87 -6.46 -3.63
N ASN A 74 2.00 -6.20 -2.66
CA ASN A 74 1.56 -7.17 -1.65
C ASN A 74 0.76 -8.33 -2.26
N CYS A 75 0.08 -8.12 -3.38
CA CYS A 75 -0.71 -9.12 -4.10
C CYS A 75 0.11 -9.97 -5.10
N CYS A 76 1.44 -9.82 -5.11
CA CYS A 76 2.31 -10.68 -5.91
C CYS A 76 2.84 -11.82 -5.03
N GLY A 77 2.76 -13.06 -5.52
CA GLY A 77 3.07 -14.26 -4.75
C GLY A 77 4.56 -14.46 -4.54
N SER A 78 5.38 -14.20 -5.56
CA SER A 78 6.83 -14.43 -5.52
C SER A 78 7.67 -13.14 -5.57
N ALA A 79 8.94 -13.23 -5.16
CA ALA A 79 9.87 -12.12 -5.29
C ALA A 79 10.14 -11.76 -6.76
N GLU A 80 10.21 -12.78 -7.62
CA GLU A 80 10.40 -12.63 -9.06
C GLU A 80 9.22 -11.87 -9.69
N GLU A 81 7.99 -12.16 -9.28
CA GLU A 81 6.79 -11.43 -9.71
C GLU A 81 6.83 -9.97 -9.27
N LYS A 82 7.22 -9.71 -8.01
CA LYS A 82 7.40 -8.35 -7.50
C LYS A 82 8.43 -7.58 -8.32
N VAL A 83 9.60 -8.16 -8.57
CA VAL A 83 10.66 -7.53 -9.37
C VAL A 83 10.20 -7.27 -10.80
N ARG A 84 9.48 -8.22 -11.42
CA ARG A 84 8.92 -8.04 -12.76
C ARG A 84 7.91 -6.90 -12.81
N GLY A 85 7.01 -6.83 -11.83
CA GLY A 85 6.05 -5.74 -11.70
C GLY A 85 6.73 -4.38 -11.52
N LEU A 86 7.76 -4.31 -10.67
CA LEU A 86 8.54 -3.08 -10.47
C LEU A 86 9.25 -2.63 -11.75
N ARG A 87 9.78 -3.54 -12.56
CA ARG A 87 10.38 -3.20 -13.87
C ARG A 87 9.34 -2.63 -14.83
N SER A 88 8.16 -3.23 -14.90
CA SER A 88 7.05 -2.73 -15.74
C SER A 88 6.61 -1.34 -15.28
N LEU A 89 6.45 -1.16 -13.97
CA LEU A 89 6.12 0.14 -13.37
C LEU A 89 7.13 1.22 -13.74
N MET A 90 8.43 0.92 -13.67
CA MET A 90 9.46 1.88 -14.04
C MET A 90 9.38 2.28 -15.51
N GLN A 91 9.09 1.34 -16.41
CA GLN A 91 8.92 1.63 -17.83
C GLN A 91 7.71 2.53 -18.07
N ASP A 92 6.58 2.23 -17.44
CA ASP A 92 5.37 3.04 -17.55
C ASP A 92 5.57 4.42 -16.95
N TRP A 93 6.26 4.51 -15.81
CA TRP A 93 6.59 5.80 -15.20
C TRP A 93 7.46 6.67 -16.11
N ASN A 94 8.44 6.07 -16.80
CA ASN A 94 9.26 6.79 -17.78
C ASN A 94 8.43 7.29 -18.97
N LYS A 95 7.53 6.45 -19.51
CA LYS A 95 6.60 6.85 -20.58
C LYS A 95 5.70 8.00 -20.13
N TYR A 96 5.08 7.87 -18.96
CA TYR A 96 4.24 8.90 -18.37
C TYR A 96 4.98 10.23 -18.21
N ARG A 97 6.23 10.18 -17.72
CA ARG A 97 7.05 11.38 -17.56
C ARG A 97 7.41 12.06 -18.88
N SER A 98 7.50 11.30 -19.98
CA SER A 98 7.75 11.86 -21.32
C SER A 98 6.53 12.49 -22.01
N LEU A 99 5.32 12.26 -21.49
CA LEU A 99 4.10 12.86 -22.04
C LEU A 99 4.02 14.38 -21.79
N SER A 100 3.40 15.10 -22.72
CA SER A 100 3.03 16.51 -22.56
C SER A 100 1.97 16.70 -21.46
N MET A 101 1.70 17.95 -21.08
CA MET A 101 0.62 18.23 -20.12
C MET A 101 -0.75 17.94 -20.72
N GLU A 102 -0.98 18.24 -22.01
CA GLU A 102 -2.25 17.92 -22.67
C GLU A 102 -2.52 16.42 -22.71
N GLU A 103 -1.48 15.61 -22.98
CA GLU A 103 -1.59 14.14 -23.01
C GLU A 103 -1.90 13.56 -21.62
N LYS A 104 -1.36 14.17 -20.56
CA LYS A 104 -1.65 13.77 -19.17
C LYS A 104 -3.07 14.13 -18.75
N GLU A 105 -3.56 15.29 -19.17
CA GLU A 105 -4.94 15.74 -18.89
C GLU A 105 -5.99 14.94 -19.66
N GLY A 106 -5.64 14.41 -20.84
CA GLY A 106 -6.50 13.54 -21.64
C GLY A 106 -6.84 12.19 -21.01
N GLY A 107 -6.22 11.82 -19.88
CA GLY A 107 -6.63 10.68 -19.04
C GLY A 107 -6.39 9.28 -19.64
N GLY A 108 -5.64 9.18 -20.74
CA GLY A 108 -5.43 7.92 -21.46
C GLY A 108 -4.31 7.01 -20.94
N PHE A 109 -3.50 7.48 -19.98
CA PHE A 109 -2.38 6.71 -19.46
C PHE A 109 -2.81 5.82 -18.28
N SER A 110 -2.47 4.53 -18.34
CA SER A 110 -2.72 3.56 -17.28
C SER A 110 -1.50 2.68 -17.04
N TRP A 111 -1.39 2.14 -15.83
CA TRP A 111 -0.36 1.17 -15.50
C TRP A 111 -0.58 -0.13 -16.28
N SER A 112 0.51 -0.71 -16.79
CA SER A 112 0.47 -2.04 -17.38
C SER A 112 0.05 -3.07 -16.34
N SER A 113 -0.82 -4.00 -16.73
CA SER A 113 -1.23 -5.10 -15.86
C SER A 113 -0.08 -6.12 -15.72
N THR A 114 0.12 -6.59 -14.50
CA THR A 114 1.12 -7.63 -14.20
C THR A 114 0.42 -8.97 -14.02
N SER A 115 0.58 -9.90 -14.97
CA SER A 115 -0.11 -11.19 -14.99
C SER A 115 0.13 -12.09 -13.77
N GLY A 116 1.22 -11.88 -13.04
CA GLY A 116 1.58 -12.66 -11.84
C GLY A 116 1.11 -12.07 -10.51
N CYS A 117 0.44 -10.91 -10.50
CA CYS A 117 -0.07 -10.33 -9.27
C CYS A 117 -1.60 -10.38 -9.31
N LYS A 118 -2.21 -11.05 -8.33
CA LYS A 118 -3.66 -11.24 -8.22
C LYS A 118 -4.09 -11.02 -6.76
N GLN A 119 -5.28 -10.44 -6.56
CA GLN A 119 -5.87 -10.30 -5.24
C GLN A 119 -6.29 -11.65 -4.66
#